data_AF-A0A2U3K884-F1
#
_entry.id   AF-A0A2U3K884-F1
#
_cell.length_a   1.000
_cell.length_b   1.000
_cell.length_c   1.000
_cell.angle_alpha   90.00
_cell.angle_beta   90.00
_cell.angle_gamma   90.00
#
_symmetry.space_group_name_H-M   'P 1'
#
loop_
_entity.id
_entity.type
_entity.pdbx_description
1 polymer ?
#
loop_
_entity_poly.entity_id
_entity_poly.type
_entity_poly.pdbx_seq_one_letter_code
_entity_poly.pdbx_strand_id
1 'polypeptide(L)' 'MLILLVILLLVLGGGGGYYGHRRWGYGGGAGIGLGTILVILLLVYMLGFIH' A
#
# COMPACT_ATOMS: atom_id res chain seq x y z
N MET A 1 -18.60 -1.43 -2.55
CA MET A 1 -17.57 -0.46 -2.07
C MET A 1 -16.45 -1.14 -1.30
N LEU A 2 -16.76 -1.98 -0.32
CA LEU A 2 -15.75 -2.71 0.47
C LEU A 2 -14.87 -3.65 -0.38
N ILE A 3 -15.45 -4.31 -1.39
CA ILE A 3 -14.71 -5.16 -2.34
C ILE A 3 -13.63 -4.39 -3.12
N LEU A 4 -13.89 -3.12 -3.47
CA LEU A 4 -12.94 -2.26 -4.20
C LEU A 4 -11.75 -1.88 -3.31
N LEU A 5 -11.98 -1.63 -2.02
CA LEU A 5 -10.91 -1.36 -1.05
C LEU A 5 -10.02 -2.59 -0.82
N VAL A 6 -10.60 -3.78 -0.77
CA VAL A 6 -9.85 -5.04 -0.65
C VAL A 6 -8.93 -5.25 -1.86
N ILE A 7 -9.43 -4.99 -3.07
CA ILE A 7 -8.63 -5.07 -4.30
C ILE A 7 -7.50 -4.04 -4.28
N LEU A 8 -7.77 -2.80 -3.85
CA LEU A 8 -6.78 -1.73 -3.80
C LEU A 8 -5.63 -2.07 -2.84
N LEU A 9 -5.95 -2.64 -1.66
CA LEU A 9 -4.96 -3.11 -0.69
C LEU A 9 -4.14 -4.30 -1.22
N LEU A 10 -4.77 -5.25 -1.91
CA LEU A 10 -4.08 -6.40 -2.51
C LEU A 10 -3.15 -5.97 -3.66
N VAL A 11 -3.57 -5.00 -4.48
CA VAL A 11 -2.76 -4.50 -5.61
C VAL A 11 -1.60 -3.64 -5.13
N LEU A 12 -1.86 -2.69 -4.21
CA LEU A 12 -0.82 -1.78 -3.70
C LEU A 12 0.14 -2.51 -2.74
N GLY A 13 -0.38 -3.25 -1.75
CA GLY A 13 0.44 -3.94 -0.74
C GLY A 13 0.99 -5.29 -1.21
N GLY A 14 0.15 -6.11 -1.85
CA GLY A 14 0.54 -7.45 -2.32
C GLY A 14 1.26 -7.43 -3.67
N GLY A 15 0.75 -6.68 -4.65
CA GLY A 15 1.31 -6.60 -6.01
C GLY A 15 2.67 -5.92 -6.06
N GLY A 16 2.81 -4.74 -5.46
CA GLY A 16 4.08 -4.01 -5.41
C GLY A 16 5.13 -4.70 -4.53
N GLY A 17 4.73 -5.31 -3.41
CA GLY A 17 5.62 -6.07 -2.53
C GLY A 17 6.18 -7.33 -3.20
N TYR A 18 5.34 -8.15 -3.83
CA TYR A 18 5.77 -9.36 -4.54
C TYR A 18 6.62 -9.06 -5.78
N TYR A 19 6.26 -8.04 -6.56
CA TYR A 19 7.05 -7.63 -7.73
C TYR A 19 8.38 -7.00 -7.32
N GLY A 20 8.37 -6.11 -6.33
CA GLY A 20 9.57 -5.47 -5.80
C GLY A 20 10.54 -6.49 -5.22
N HIS A 21 10.04 -7.45 -4.44
CA HIS A 21 10.88 -8.51 -3.85
C HIS A 21 11.51 -9.42 -4.92
N ARG A 22 10.77 -9.78 -5.98
CA ARG A 22 11.33 -10.58 -7.08
C ARG A 22 12.36 -9.84 -7.93
N ARG A 23 12.23 -8.53 -8.08
CA ARG A 23 13.10 -7.74 -8.97
C ARG A 23 14.31 -7.15 -8.27
N TRP A 24 14.20 -6.80 -6.99
CA TRP A 24 15.25 -6.10 -6.23
C TRP A 24 15.64 -6.82 -4.92
N GLY A 25 15.23 -8.08 -4.72
CA GLY A 25 15.65 -8.91 -3.59
C GLY A 25 15.00 -8.55 -2.25
N TYR A 26 15.64 -8.93 -1.14
CA TYR A 26 15.06 -8.90 0.22
C TYR A 26 14.65 -7.50 0.74
N GLY A 27 15.02 -6.41 0.05
CA GLY A 27 14.57 -5.04 0.35
C GLY A 27 13.65 -4.42 -0.70
N GLY A 28 13.45 -5.07 -1.84
CA GLY A 28 12.75 -4.51 -2.99
C GLY A 28 11.26 -4.22 -2.78
N GLY A 29 10.62 -4.98 -1.90
CA GLY A 29 9.22 -4.78 -1.51
C GLY A 29 9.02 -3.86 -0.31
N ALA A 30 10.09 -3.49 0.41
CA ALA A 30 9.98 -2.75 1.68
C ALA A 30 9.51 -1.29 1.46
N GLY A 31 9.93 -0.65 0.36
CA GLY A 31 9.50 0.71 0.01
C GLY A 31 8.01 0.82 -0.36
N ILE A 32 7.41 -0.26 -0.87
CA ILE A 32 5.98 -0.33 -1.19
C ILE A 32 5.14 -0.36 0.09
N GLY A 33 5.61 -1.07 1.12
CA GLY A 33 4.93 -1.13 2.43
C GLY A 33 4.81 0.26 3.06
N LEU A 34 5.92 0.99 3.16
CA LEU A 34 5.91 2.37 3.69
C LEU A 34 5.10 3.33 2.82
N GLY A 35 5.25 3.28 1.49
CA GLY A 35 4.47 4.12 0.58
C GLY A 35 2.96 3.88 0.70
N THR A 36 2.54 2.63 0.85
CA THR A 36 1.13 2.27 1.03
C THR A 36 0.60 2.77 2.37
N ILE A 37 1.38 2.65 3.45
CA ILE A 37 1.01 3.19 4.77
C ILE A 37 0.83 4.71 4.70
N LEU A 38 1.76 5.43 4.04
CA LEU A 38 1.68 6.88 3.88
C LEU A 38 0.46 7.31 3.06
N VAL A 39 0.13 6.59 1.98
CA VAL A 39 -1.06 6.86 1.16
C VAL A 39 -2.34 6.60 1.96
N ILE A 40 -2.40 5.54 2.76
CA ILE A 40 -3.55 5.26 3.63
C ILE A 40 -3.71 6.38 4.67
N LEU A 41 -2.64 6.75 5.38
CA LEU A 41 -2.66 7.85 6.33
C LEU A 41 -3.14 9.16 5.69
N LEU A 42 -2.66 9.46 4.48
CA LEU A 42 -3.08 10.64 3.72
C LEU A 42 -4.58 10.60 3.38
N LEU A 43 -5.10 9.46 2.93
CA LEU A 43 -6.53 9.31 2.63
C LEU A 43 -7.38 9.45 3.89
N VAL A 44 -6.97 8.85 5.00
CA VAL A 44 -7.67 8.94 6.28
C VAL A 44 -7.67 10.38 6.81
N TYR A 45 -6.57 11.12 6.64
CA TYR A 45 -6.48 12.57 6.93
C TYR A 45 -7.40 13.40 6.02
N MET A 46 -7.37 13.19 4.69
CA MET A 46 -8.20 13.92 3.73
C MET A 46 -9.71 13.68 3.94
N LEU A 47 -10.08 12.50 4.45
CA LEU A 47 -11.46 12.16 4.79
C LEU A 47 -11.87 12.60 6.20
N GLY A 48 -10.98 13.26 6.96
CA GLY A 48 -11.29 13.88 8.26
C GLY A 48 -11.39 12.89 9.43
N PHE A 49 -10.85 11.68 9.31
CA PHE A 49 -10.89 10.68 10.39
C PHE A 49 -9.79 10.91 11.46
N ILE A 50 -8.74 11.65 11.13
CA ILE A 50 -7.64 12.08 12.02
C ILE A 50 -7.22 13.49 11.61
N HIS A 51 -6.88 14.33 12.60
CA HIS A 51 -6.51 15.73 12.44
C HIS A 51 -5.13 15.97 13.03
#